data_AF-A0A951I4M1-F1
#
_entry.id   AF-A0A951I4M1-F1
#
_cell.length_a   1.000
_cell.length_b   1.000
_cell.length_c   1.000
_cell.angle_alpha   90.00
_cell.angle_beta   90.00
_cell.angle_gamma   90.00
#
_symmetry.space_group_name_H-M   'P 1'
#
loop_
_entity.id
_entity.type
_entity.pdbx_description
1 polymer ?
#
loop_
_entity_poly.entity_id
_entity_poly.type
_entity_poly.pdbx_seq_one_letter_code
_entity_poly.pdbx_strand_id
1 'polypeptide(L)'
;MIRKTAAYYFLFSLAFVCMQRANGQNASLLGDGTDDYIRRSQLLGRISLESGLMNRSFSSNLSALDSVLDWKPKLQIKTKYAIRFDILPVSVTGQFNSHHPWGGNDGSMIPAKGFQTAVSAGFALHTNHFSIQVRPEFIAAQNSDFQTFPTDMADQYWTQYYRWLNSSDLPEKFGNGAYTKVLAGQSSIRFNTHNLSLGLSTENMWWGPGYFNALVMSNNAPGFLHGTLNTIKPFVTGIGTFEGQIIGGSLRGSGILPPERNRYNSLG
;
A
#
# COMPACT_ATOMS: atom_id res chain seq x y z
N MET A 1 -3.07 -34.72 27.42
CA MET A 1 -3.56 -33.52 26.70
C MET A 1 -2.86 -32.24 27.15
N ILE A 2 -2.65 -32.03 28.45
CA ILE A 2 -2.05 -30.81 29.06
C ILE A 2 -0.60 -30.51 28.63
N ARG A 3 0.22 -31.52 28.33
CA ARG A 3 1.61 -31.31 27.88
C ARG A 3 1.73 -30.68 26.49
N LYS A 4 0.78 -30.96 25.57
CA LYS A 4 0.81 -30.38 24.22
C LYS A 4 0.40 -28.91 24.25
N THR A 5 -0.63 -28.56 25.02
CA THR A 5 -1.06 -27.17 25.22
C THR A 5 0.03 -26.33 25.89
N ALA A 6 0.71 -26.84 26.92
CA ALA A 6 1.83 -26.14 27.55
C ALA A 6 3.00 -25.89 26.57
N ALA A 7 3.28 -26.82 25.66
CA ALA A 7 4.30 -26.64 24.62
C ALA A 7 3.90 -25.55 23.61
N TYR A 8 2.62 -25.42 23.26
CA TYR A 8 2.13 -24.33 22.41
C TYR A 8 2.24 -22.98 23.08
N TYR A 9 1.86 -22.85 24.37
CA TYR A 9 2.04 -21.60 25.12
C TYR A 9 3.53 -21.24 25.28
N PHE A 10 4.38 -22.24 25.50
CA PHE A 10 5.83 -22.03 25.59
C PHE A 10 6.40 -21.57 24.24
N LEU A 11 6.06 -22.23 23.12
CA LEU A 11 6.46 -21.81 21.77
C LEU A 11 5.93 -20.42 21.39
N PHE A 12 4.69 -20.10 21.78
CA PHE A 12 4.08 -18.79 21.56
C PHE A 12 4.79 -17.69 22.38
N SER A 13 5.14 -17.98 23.64
CA SER A 13 5.92 -17.07 24.48
C SER A 13 7.37 -16.90 23.97
N LEU A 14 7.98 -17.96 23.43
CA LEU A 14 9.31 -17.91 22.82
C LEU A 14 9.32 -17.07 21.54
N ALA A 15 8.27 -17.16 20.73
CA ALA A 15 8.08 -16.32 19.55
C ALA A 15 7.97 -14.82 19.92
N PHE A 16 7.32 -14.51 21.05
CA PHE A 16 7.23 -13.14 21.58
C PHE A 16 8.58 -12.63 22.11
N VAL A 17 9.38 -13.48 22.76
CA VAL A 17 10.72 -13.12 23.28
C VAL A 17 11.76 -12.96 22.16
N CYS A 18 11.57 -13.63 21.01
CA CYS A 18 12.42 -13.43 19.83
C CYS A 18 12.16 -12.09 19.09
N MET A 19 11.08 -11.37 19.39
CA MET A 19 10.84 -10.02 18.88
C MET A 19 11.64 -8.99 19.70
N GLN A 20 12.96 -8.96 19.53
CA GLN A 20 13.85 -8.09 20.32
C GLN A 20 13.69 -6.58 20.05
N ARG A 21 12.92 -6.18 19.02
CA ARG A 21 12.55 -4.78 18.77
C ARG A 21 11.14 -4.71 18.16
N ALA A 22 10.18 -4.25 18.95
CA ALA A 22 8.92 -3.74 18.44
C ALA A 22 9.01 -2.21 18.48
N ASN A 23 9.24 -1.58 17.32
CA ASN A 23 9.14 -0.13 17.21
C ASN A 23 7.68 0.21 16.92
N GLY A 24 6.97 0.70 17.92
CA GLY A 24 5.67 1.35 17.72
C GLY A 24 5.90 2.80 17.31
N GLN A 25 5.43 3.18 16.14
CA GLN A 25 5.38 4.58 15.72
C GLN A 25 3.94 4.92 15.36
N ASN A 26 3.47 6.09 15.80
CA ASN A 26 2.33 6.71 15.15
C ASN A 26 2.83 7.12 13.78
N ALA A 27 2.53 6.30 12.77
CA ALA A 27 2.81 6.68 11.41
C ALA A 27 2.03 7.98 11.13
N SER A 28 2.70 8.90 10.44
CA SER A 28 2.07 10.02 9.75
C SER A 28 0.88 9.51 8.92
N LEU A 29 0.03 10.42 8.43
CA LEU A 29 -1.08 10.17 7.48
C LEU A 29 -0.63 9.50 6.14
N LEU A 30 0.55 8.90 6.10
CA LEU A 30 1.34 8.47 4.95
C LEU A 30 2.00 7.13 5.25
N GLY A 31 1.28 6.03 5.01
CA GLY A 31 1.87 4.70 4.92
C GLY A 31 2.68 4.25 6.15
N ASP A 32 3.70 3.43 5.93
CA ASP A 32 4.50 2.79 6.99
C ASP A 32 5.65 3.67 7.54
N GLY A 33 5.71 4.96 7.17
CA GLY A 33 6.74 5.92 7.60
C GLY A 33 8.10 5.78 6.90
N THR A 34 8.24 4.79 6.01
CA THR A 34 9.50 4.52 5.29
C THR A 34 9.85 5.66 4.32
N ASP A 35 8.85 6.20 3.62
CA ASP A 35 9.00 7.30 2.67
C ASP A 35 9.58 8.56 3.32
N ASP A 36 9.09 8.92 4.50
CA ASP A 36 9.55 10.08 5.24
C ASP A 36 10.99 9.92 5.70
N TYR A 37 11.33 8.71 6.13
CA TYR A 37 12.70 8.36 6.51
C TYR A 37 13.67 8.46 5.33
N ILE A 38 13.28 7.94 4.16
CA ILE A 38 14.09 8.01 2.92
C ILE A 38 14.26 9.46 2.49
N ARG A 39 13.17 10.24 2.45
CA ARG A 39 13.20 11.66 2.09
C ARG A 39 14.12 12.44 3.03
N ARG A 40 14.00 12.23 4.34
CA ARG A 40 14.91 12.85 5.33
C ARG A 40 16.35 12.43 5.11
N SER A 41 16.59 11.17 4.77
CA SER A 41 17.94 10.64 4.52
C SER A 41 18.57 11.24 3.26
N GLN A 42 17.79 11.48 2.20
CA GLN A 42 18.24 12.24 1.02
C GLN A 42 18.58 13.69 1.38
N LEU A 43 17.72 14.38 2.15
CA LEU A 43 17.97 15.76 2.58
C LEU A 43 19.22 15.89 3.47
N LEU A 44 19.54 14.86 4.26
CA LEU A 44 20.74 14.80 5.08
C LEU A 44 21.98 14.32 4.32
N GLY A 45 21.88 14.03 3.01
CA GLY A 45 22.99 13.56 2.18
C GLY A 45 23.44 12.13 2.48
N ARG A 46 22.60 11.32 3.13
CA ARG A 46 22.88 9.90 3.43
C ARG A 46 22.57 8.97 2.27
N ILE A 47 21.64 9.37 1.40
CA ILE A 47 21.31 8.70 0.14
C ILE A 47 21.65 9.65 -0.99
N SER A 48 22.08 9.13 -2.15
CA SER A 48 22.28 9.95 -3.34
C SER A 48 20.95 10.60 -3.79
N LEU A 49 21.07 11.83 -4.30
CA LEU A 49 19.98 12.55 -4.96
C LEU A 49 19.66 11.99 -6.35
N GLU A 50 20.27 10.87 -6.73
CA GLU A 50 20.07 10.21 -8.03
C GLU A 50 18.69 9.56 -8.16
N SER A 51 17.78 9.66 -7.18
CA SER A 51 16.39 9.23 -7.35
C SER A 51 15.49 10.39 -6.99
N GLY A 52 14.69 10.86 -7.94
CA GLY A 52 13.77 11.96 -7.70
C GLY A 52 12.62 11.50 -6.80
N LEU A 53 12.11 12.43 -6.00
CA LEU A 53 10.96 12.19 -5.12
C LEU A 53 9.61 12.25 -5.87
N MET A 54 9.64 12.41 -7.19
CA MET A 54 8.42 12.56 -7.99
C MET A 54 7.75 11.23 -8.27
N ASN A 55 8.52 10.15 -8.38
CA ASN A 55 7.98 8.82 -8.62
C ASN A 55 8.42 7.84 -7.52
N ARG A 56 7.48 7.43 -6.68
CA ARG A 56 7.74 6.50 -5.58
C ARG A 56 6.83 5.29 -5.66
N SER A 57 7.41 4.13 -5.41
CA SER A 57 6.75 2.83 -5.28
C SER A 57 7.33 2.11 -4.07
N PHE A 58 6.65 1.07 -3.61
CA PHE A 58 7.17 0.29 -2.48
C PHE A 58 8.57 -0.29 -2.77
N SER A 59 8.79 -0.87 -3.96
CA SER A 59 10.08 -1.45 -4.36
C SER A 59 11.22 -0.41 -4.45
N SER A 60 10.93 0.79 -4.96
CA SER A 60 11.91 1.88 -4.98
C SER A 60 12.28 2.33 -3.57
N ASN A 61 11.30 2.38 -2.68
CA ASN A 61 11.52 2.78 -1.29
C ASN A 61 12.31 1.72 -0.52
N LEU A 62 12.01 0.44 -0.71
CA LEU A 62 12.79 -0.66 -0.13
C LEU A 62 14.27 -0.59 -0.56
N SER A 63 14.54 -0.37 -1.84
CA SER A 63 15.90 -0.25 -2.36
C SER A 63 16.66 0.94 -1.76
N ALA A 64 15.98 2.07 -1.55
CA ALA A 64 16.54 3.24 -0.89
C ALA A 64 16.78 2.99 0.61
N LEU A 65 15.85 2.29 1.27
CA LEU A 65 15.96 1.93 2.69
C LEU A 65 17.14 0.99 2.96
N ASP A 66 17.35 -0.01 2.10
CA ASP A 66 18.51 -0.91 2.15
C ASP A 66 19.83 -0.14 2.08
N SER A 67 19.86 0.95 1.31
CA SER A 67 21.04 1.81 1.19
C SER A 67 21.33 2.60 2.48
N VAL A 68 20.31 2.91 3.30
CA VAL A 68 20.47 3.68 4.54
C VAL A 68 20.69 2.82 5.76
N LEU A 69 19.92 1.74 5.90
CA LEU A 69 19.87 1.00 7.16
C LEU A 69 21.10 0.11 7.38
N ASP A 70 21.98 -0.04 6.39
CA ASP A 70 23.11 -0.99 6.37
C ASP A 70 22.70 -2.36 6.93
N TRP A 71 21.41 -2.71 6.76
CA TRP A 71 20.84 -3.94 7.24
C TRP A 71 21.34 -5.01 6.28
N LYS A 72 22.39 -5.74 6.69
CA LYS A 72 22.83 -6.91 5.96
C LYS A 72 21.76 -8.00 6.15
N PRO A 73 21.05 -8.43 5.10
CA PRO A 73 20.08 -9.51 5.24
C PRO A 73 20.79 -10.72 5.83
N LYS A 74 20.26 -11.25 6.94
CA LYS A 74 20.89 -12.32 7.73
C LYS A 74 21.04 -13.64 6.95
N LEU A 75 20.43 -13.76 5.77
CA LEU A 75 20.45 -14.96 4.95
C LEU A 75 20.74 -14.65 3.47
N GLN A 76 21.99 -14.33 3.14
CA GLN A 76 22.42 -14.24 1.74
C GLN A 76 22.86 -15.61 1.21
N ILE A 77 21.99 -16.31 0.49
CA ILE A 77 22.40 -17.52 -0.23
C ILE A 77 23.01 -17.11 -1.57
N LYS A 78 24.30 -16.77 -1.57
CA LYS A 78 25.05 -16.51 -2.81
C LYS A 78 25.27 -17.84 -3.54
N THR A 79 24.35 -18.19 -4.44
CA THR A 79 24.55 -19.27 -5.40
C THR A 79 25.45 -18.80 -6.55
N LYS A 80 25.92 -19.75 -7.38
CA LYS A 80 26.65 -19.47 -8.65
C LYS A 80 25.92 -18.48 -9.58
N TYR A 81 24.62 -18.26 -9.36
CA TYR A 81 23.74 -17.39 -10.15
C TYR A 81 23.47 -16.02 -9.52
N ALA A 82 24.20 -15.63 -8.46
CA ALA A 82 24.07 -14.34 -7.77
C ALA A 82 22.62 -14.01 -7.34
N ILE A 83 21.91 -15.02 -6.81
CA ILE A 83 20.55 -14.85 -6.28
C ILE A 83 20.64 -14.27 -4.87
N ARG A 84 19.83 -13.25 -4.58
CA ARG A 84 19.59 -12.71 -3.23
C ARG A 84 18.14 -12.97 -2.84
N PHE A 85 17.94 -13.44 -1.63
CA PHE A 85 16.62 -13.65 -1.04
C PHE A 85 16.52 -12.81 0.23
N ASP A 86 15.47 -11.99 0.31
CA ASP A 86 15.25 -11.06 1.40
C ASP A 86 13.85 -11.31 1.99
N ILE A 87 13.77 -11.37 3.31
CA ILE A 87 12.49 -11.43 4.02
C ILE A 87 12.07 -9.99 4.29
N LEU A 88 10.89 -9.61 3.82
CA LEU A 88 10.36 -8.27 4.01
C LEU A 88 9.87 -8.07 5.45
N PRO A 89 9.94 -6.85 5.99
CA PRO A 89 9.41 -6.57 7.31
C PRO A 89 7.92 -6.87 7.37
N VAL A 90 7.50 -7.51 8.47
CA VAL A 90 6.09 -7.65 8.79
C VAL A 90 5.57 -6.29 9.26
N SER A 91 4.51 -5.81 8.63
CA SER A 91 3.84 -4.56 9.03
C SER A 91 2.42 -4.87 9.49
N VAL A 92 2.06 -4.29 10.63
CA VAL A 92 0.73 -4.37 11.22
C VAL A 92 0.28 -2.95 11.53
N THR A 93 -0.76 -2.51 10.83
CA THR A 93 -1.40 -1.21 11.02
C THR A 93 -2.76 -1.43 11.66
N GLY A 94 -3.09 -0.59 12.64
CA GLY A 94 -4.40 -0.59 13.31
C GLY A 94 -4.99 0.81 13.28
N GLN A 95 -6.29 0.92 13.02
CA GLN A 95 -7.05 2.17 13.02
C GLN A 95 -8.35 1.94 13.77
N PHE A 96 -8.77 2.95 14.52
CA PHE A 96 -10.03 2.91 15.25
C PHE A 96 -10.81 4.22 15.04
N ASN A 97 -11.97 4.08 14.41
CA ASN A 97 -12.90 5.19 14.19
C ASN A 97 -14.11 5.01 15.10
N SER A 98 -14.28 5.89 16.08
CA SER A 98 -15.32 5.75 17.11
C SER A 98 -16.73 6.07 16.60
N HIS A 99 -16.88 7.07 15.74
CA HIS A 99 -18.18 7.60 15.36
C HIS A 99 -18.54 7.47 13.88
N HIS A 100 -17.72 8.04 12.97
CA HIS A 100 -17.88 7.96 11.51
C HIS A 100 -16.62 7.39 10.88
N PRO A 101 -16.73 6.74 9.71
CA PRO A 101 -15.55 6.33 8.97
C PRO A 101 -14.71 7.55 8.62
N TRP A 102 -13.41 7.44 8.87
CA TRP A 102 -12.41 8.40 8.42
C TRP A 102 -11.21 7.61 7.92
N GLY A 103 -10.56 8.11 6.87
CA GLY A 103 -9.37 7.51 6.31
C GLY A 103 -8.86 8.34 5.14
N GLY A 104 -7.55 8.31 4.93
CA GLY A 104 -6.88 9.05 3.87
C GLY A 104 -5.46 8.53 3.69
N ASN A 105 -5.10 8.18 2.47
CA ASN A 105 -3.84 7.52 2.12
C ASN A 105 -3.52 6.23 2.91
N ASP A 106 -4.55 5.52 3.35
CA ASP A 106 -4.43 4.28 4.14
C ASP A 106 -4.19 3.03 3.25
N GLY A 107 -3.86 3.23 1.98
CA GLY A 107 -3.58 2.16 1.03
C GLY A 107 -4.79 1.25 0.82
N SER A 108 -4.69 0.02 1.28
CA SER A 108 -5.72 -1.01 1.11
C SER A 108 -6.83 -1.02 2.16
N MET A 109 -6.66 -0.25 3.24
CA MET A 109 -7.68 -0.06 4.26
C MET A 109 -8.86 0.74 3.71
N ILE A 110 -10.04 0.48 4.26
CA ILE A 110 -11.27 1.18 3.85
C ILE A 110 -11.66 2.22 4.91
N PRO A 111 -12.38 3.29 4.54
CA PRO A 111 -13.01 4.17 5.52
C PRO A 111 -14.11 3.38 6.24
N ALA A 112 -13.78 2.82 7.40
CA ALA A 112 -14.68 1.97 8.20
C ALA A 112 -14.88 2.53 9.61
N LYS A 113 -16.08 2.36 10.17
CA LYS A 113 -16.35 2.61 11.59
C LYS A 113 -15.97 1.40 12.44
N GLY A 114 -15.38 1.66 13.59
CA GLY A 114 -14.89 0.66 14.53
C GLY A 114 -13.42 0.35 14.32
N PHE A 115 -12.98 -0.81 14.84
CA PHE A 115 -11.59 -1.24 14.69
C PHE A 115 -11.33 -1.82 13.31
N GLN A 116 -10.19 -1.46 12.73
CA GLN A 116 -9.68 -1.98 11.48
C GLN A 116 -8.18 -2.28 11.63
N THR A 117 -7.74 -3.37 11.02
CA THR A 117 -6.33 -3.72 10.93
C THR A 117 -5.93 -4.14 9.52
N ALA A 118 -4.72 -3.77 9.13
CA ALA A 118 -4.05 -4.25 7.94
C ALA A 118 -2.74 -4.93 8.32
N VAL A 119 -2.51 -6.12 7.80
CA VAL A 119 -1.31 -6.92 8.04
C VAL A 119 -0.66 -7.25 6.71
N SER A 120 0.65 -7.05 6.61
CA SER A 120 1.43 -7.41 5.43
C SER A 120 2.73 -8.09 5.83
N ALA A 121 3.09 -9.11 5.08
CA ALA A 121 4.33 -9.85 5.24
C ALA A 121 4.71 -10.42 3.88
N GLY A 122 6.00 -10.60 3.61
CA GLY A 122 6.42 -11.01 2.28
C GLY A 122 7.90 -11.33 2.17
N PHE A 123 8.32 -11.57 0.95
CA PHE A 123 9.71 -11.79 0.59
C PHE A 123 10.03 -11.14 -0.76
N ALA A 124 11.32 -10.92 -0.99
CA ALA A 124 11.84 -10.46 -2.26
C ALA A 124 12.97 -11.39 -2.72
N LEU A 125 13.06 -11.56 -4.03
CA LEU A 125 14.06 -12.33 -4.75
C LEU A 125 14.69 -11.42 -5.79
N HIS A 126 16.00 -11.24 -5.70
CA HIS A 126 16.76 -10.44 -6.63
C HIS A 126 17.79 -11.31 -7.35
N THR A 127 17.88 -11.11 -8.65
CA THR A 127 18.92 -11.66 -9.52
C THR A 127 19.53 -10.51 -10.31
N ASN A 128 20.47 -10.78 -11.22
CA ASN A 128 21.11 -9.72 -12.00
C ASN A 128 20.14 -8.89 -12.85
N HIS A 129 19.10 -9.52 -13.39
CA HIS A 129 18.16 -8.88 -14.31
C HIS A 129 16.70 -8.99 -13.87
N PHE A 130 16.40 -9.74 -12.81
CA PHE A 130 15.02 -9.91 -12.34
C PHE A 130 14.90 -9.56 -10.87
N SER A 131 13.82 -8.87 -10.53
CA SER A 131 13.39 -8.58 -9.17
C SER A 131 11.96 -9.07 -9.02
N ILE A 132 11.75 -10.00 -8.10
CA ILE A 132 10.43 -10.53 -7.77
C ILE A 132 10.16 -10.19 -6.33
N GLN A 133 9.01 -9.58 -6.09
CA GLN A 133 8.57 -9.17 -4.78
C GLN A 133 7.14 -9.66 -4.57
N VAL A 134 6.92 -10.33 -3.43
CA VAL A 134 5.59 -10.81 -3.04
C VAL A 134 5.33 -10.35 -1.62
N ARG A 135 4.43 -9.37 -1.45
CA ARG A 135 4.00 -8.82 -0.17
C ARG A 135 2.47 -8.65 -0.16
N PRO A 136 1.72 -9.74 0.05
CA PRO A 136 0.27 -9.66 0.20
C PRO A 136 -0.14 -8.80 1.40
N GLU A 137 -1.36 -8.30 1.33
CA GLU A 137 -1.99 -7.50 2.38
C GLU A 137 -3.32 -8.14 2.78
N PHE A 138 -3.50 -8.33 4.09
CA PHE A 138 -4.74 -8.79 4.70
C PHE A 138 -5.38 -7.63 5.46
N ILE A 139 -6.62 -7.30 5.14
CA ILE A 139 -7.41 -6.28 5.82
C ILE A 139 -8.56 -6.95 6.55
N ALA A 140 -8.78 -6.57 7.80
CA ALA A 140 -9.97 -6.91 8.58
C ALA A 140 -10.52 -5.65 9.25
N ALA A 141 -11.80 -5.36 9.03
CA ALA A 141 -12.49 -4.22 9.61
C ALA A 141 -13.83 -4.64 10.20
N GLN A 142 -14.15 -4.10 11.38
CA GLN A 142 -15.47 -4.26 11.99
C GLN A 142 -16.55 -3.61 11.14
N ASN A 143 -16.28 -2.42 10.59
CA ASN A 143 -17.15 -1.68 9.68
C ASN A 143 -18.61 -1.63 10.15
N SER A 144 -18.80 -1.20 11.40
CA SER A 144 -20.11 -1.11 12.04
C SER A 144 -21.00 -0.07 11.36
N ASP A 145 -22.31 -0.16 11.56
CA ASP A 145 -23.25 0.82 11.02
C ASP A 145 -23.02 2.23 11.57
N PHE A 146 -23.18 3.21 10.70
CA PHE A 146 -23.17 4.64 11.00
C PHE A 146 -24.28 5.32 10.21
N GLN A 147 -24.57 6.56 10.58
CA GLN A 147 -25.56 7.36 9.89
C GLN A 147 -25.08 7.67 8.48
N THR A 148 -25.85 7.22 7.49
CA THR A 148 -25.62 7.48 6.08
C THR A 148 -26.52 8.61 5.56
N PHE A 149 -26.42 8.92 4.27
CA PHE A 149 -27.25 9.91 3.62
C PHE A 149 -28.75 9.68 3.91
N PRO A 150 -29.49 10.69 4.39
CA PRO A 150 -30.85 10.46 4.90
C PRO A 150 -31.84 10.02 3.82
N THR A 151 -32.62 8.97 4.13
CA THR A 151 -33.62 8.37 3.22
C THR A 151 -34.87 9.23 3.03
N ASP A 152 -35.13 10.18 3.91
CA ASP A 152 -36.27 11.09 3.89
C ASP A 152 -36.05 12.35 3.04
N MET A 153 -34.84 12.57 2.51
CA MET A 153 -34.53 13.70 1.64
C MET A 153 -35.36 13.69 0.35
N ALA A 154 -35.69 14.87 -0.15
CA ALA A 154 -36.40 15.02 -1.42
C ALA A 154 -35.57 14.48 -2.60
N ASP A 155 -36.29 14.03 -3.62
CA ASP A 155 -35.76 13.35 -4.81
C ASP A 155 -34.72 14.17 -5.60
N GLN A 156 -34.85 15.50 -5.59
CA GLN A 156 -33.85 16.41 -6.17
C GLN A 156 -32.45 16.26 -5.53
N TYR A 157 -32.39 16.03 -4.21
CA TYR A 157 -31.12 15.85 -3.49
C TYR A 157 -30.53 14.46 -3.77
N TRP A 158 -31.39 13.43 -3.85
CA TRP A 158 -30.98 12.09 -4.25
C TRP A 158 -30.40 12.05 -5.68
N THR A 159 -30.95 12.85 -6.59
CA THR A 159 -30.42 12.97 -7.96
C THR A 159 -28.99 13.52 -7.96
N GLN A 160 -28.73 14.57 -7.17
CA GLN A 160 -27.38 15.13 -7.03
C GLN A 160 -26.43 14.16 -6.32
N TYR A 161 -26.92 13.46 -5.30
CA TYR A 161 -26.16 12.44 -4.58
C TYR A 161 -25.74 11.28 -5.50
N TYR A 162 -26.65 10.78 -6.35
CA TYR A 162 -26.32 9.75 -7.33
C TYR A 162 -25.35 10.24 -8.42
N ARG A 163 -25.44 11.50 -8.85
CA ARG A 163 -24.44 12.09 -9.77
C ARG A 163 -23.04 12.08 -9.15
N TRP A 164 -22.94 12.39 -7.87
CA TRP A 164 -21.68 12.31 -7.12
C TRP A 164 -21.16 10.87 -7.02
N LEU A 165 -21.99 9.93 -6.57
CA LEU A 165 -21.59 8.52 -6.42
C LEU A 165 -21.23 7.83 -7.76
N ASN A 166 -21.76 8.30 -8.89
CA ASN A 166 -21.39 7.78 -10.21
C ASN A 166 -20.14 8.44 -10.82
N SER A 167 -19.54 9.43 -10.14
CA SER A 167 -18.32 10.09 -10.62
C SER A 167 -17.04 9.39 -10.17
N SER A 168 -17.09 8.62 -9.08
CA SER A 168 -15.94 7.93 -8.48
C SER A 168 -16.43 6.74 -7.67
N ASP A 169 -15.64 5.67 -7.62
CA ASP A 169 -15.96 4.48 -6.82
C ASP A 169 -15.63 4.72 -5.33
N LEU A 170 -16.44 5.57 -4.71
CA LEU A 170 -16.35 5.94 -3.32
C LEU A 170 -17.70 5.68 -2.64
N PRO A 171 -18.05 4.40 -2.41
CA PRO A 171 -19.29 4.07 -1.72
C PRO A 171 -19.24 4.65 -0.30
N GLU A 172 -20.39 5.15 0.15
CA GLU A 172 -20.53 5.69 1.50
C GLU A 172 -20.16 4.67 2.58
N LYS A 173 -20.48 3.38 2.33
CA LYS A 173 -20.09 2.27 3.19
C LYS A 173 -19.61 1.07 2.37
N PHE A 174 -18.50 0.48 2.79
CA PHE A 174 -17.92 -0.70 2.13
C PHE A 174 -18.60 -2.01 2.57
N GLY A 175 -19.81 -2.27 2.08
CA GLY A 175 -20.62 -3.44 2.43
C GLY A 175 -21.40 -3.28 3.75
N ASN A 176 -22.21 -4.28 4.11
CA ASN A 176 -23.21 -4.16 5.19
C ASN A 176 -22.74 -4.66 6.57
N GLY A 177 -21.45 -4.95 6.75
CA GLY A 177 -20.92 -5.44 8.02
C GLY A 177 -19.42 -5.59 7.98
N ALA A 178 -18.90 -6.51 8.79
CA ALA A 178 -17.47 -6.79 8.86
C ALA A 178 -16.89 -7.04 7.46
N TYR A 179 -15.76 -6.41 7.20
CA TYR A 179 -15.07 -6.45 5.93
C TYR A 179 -13.76 -7.19 6.09
N THR A 180 -13.48 -8.14 5.20
CA THR A 180 -12.21 -8.86 5.18
C THR A 180 -11.77 -9.05 3.74
N LYS A 181 -10.51 -8.74 3.44
CA LYS A 181 -9.98 -8.87 2.09
C LYS A 181 -8.51 -9.26 2.12
N VAL A 182 -8.13 -10.11 1.17
CA VAL A 182 -6.74 -10.40 0.84
C VAL A 182 -6.44 -9.78 -0.51
N LEU A 183 -5.36 -9.00 -0.58
CA LEU A 183 -4.87 -8.38 -1.79
C LEU A 183 -3.46 -8.87 -2.09
N ALA A 184 -3.08 -8.81 -3.37
CA ALA A 184 -1.69 -9.01 -3.77
C ALA A 184 -0.75 -7.97 -3.14
N GLY A 185 -1.28 -6.82 -2.71
CA GLY A 185 -0.54 -5.81 -1.95
C GLY A 185 0.64 -5.26 -2.73
N GLN A 186 1.74 -4.97 -2.02
CA GLN A 186 2.98 -4.45 -2.60
C GLN A 186 3.82 -5.56 -3.27
N SER A 187 3.26 -6.16 -4.33
CA SER A 187 3.89 -7.25 -5.09
C SER A 187 4.24 -6.81 -6.51
N SER A 188 5.40 -7.25 -7.00
CA SER A 188 5.85 -6.95 -8.36
C SER A 188 6.79 -8.01 -8.93
N ILE A 189 6.81 -8.11 -10.25
CA ILE A 189 7.77 -8.89 -11.02
C ILE A 189 8.35 -7.96 -12.07
N ARG A 190 9.66 -7.73 -12.00
CA ARG A 190 10.37 -6.74 -12.81
C ARG A 190 11.58 -7.36 -13.48
N PHE A 191 11.77 -7.02 -14.74
CA PHE A 191 13.00 -7.18 -15.49
C PHE A 191 13.76 -5.84 -15.49
N ASN A 192 14.96 -5.87 -14.92
CA ASN A 192 15.82 -4.71 -14.73
C ASN A 192 17.02 -4.80 -15.67
N THR A 193 17.21 -3.74 -16.45
CA THR A 193 18.44 -3.46 -17.18
C THR A 193 19.30 -2.49 -16.38
N HIS A 194 20.32 -1.88 -16.99
CA HIS A 194 21.14 -0.88 -16.31
C HIS A 194 20.36 0.40 -15.97
N ASN A 195 19.50 0.86 -16.88
CA ASN A 195 18.83 2.17 -16.77
C ASN A 195 17.30 2.08 -16.72
N LEU A 196 16.71 0.97 -17.17
CA LEU A 196 15.27 0.79 -17.31
C LEU A 196 14.80 -0.48 -16.60
N SER A 197 13.60 -0.40 -16.04
CA SER A 197 12.85 -1.52 -15.45
C SER A 197 11.53 -1.67 -16.19
N LEU A 198 11.22 -2.90 -16.60
CA LEU A 198 9.92 -3.30 -17.15
C LEU A 198 9.31 -4.33 -16.23
N GLY A 199 8.03 -4.23 -15.88
CA GLY A 199 7.43 -5.22 -15.00
C GLY A 199 5.92 -5.22 -14.96
N LEU A 200 5.40 -6.19 -14.22
CA LEU A 200 4.01 -6.27 -13.78
C LEU A 200 3.98 -6.04 -12.27
N SER A 201 3.08 -5.21 -11.78
CA SER A 201 3.02 -4.82 -10.38
C SER A 201 1.58 -4.62 -9.91
N THR A 202 1.37 -4.83 -8.61
CA THR A 202 0.18 -4.43 -7.88
C THR A 202 0.51 -3.38 -6.81
N GLU A 203 1.72 -2.83 -6.85
CA GLU A 203 2.19 -1.85 -5.87
C GLU A 203 1.42 -0.54 -5.96
N ASN A 204 1.34 0.12 -4.82
CA ASN A 204 0.92 1.50 -4.74
C ASN A 204 1.97 2.42 -5.38
N MET A 205 1.49 3.48 -6.02
CA MET A 205 2.32 4.45 -6.74
C MET A 205 2.06 5.86 -6.23
N TRP A 206 3.12 6.65 -6.18
CA TRP A 206 3.06 8.05 -5.83
C TRP A 206 3.68 8.90 -6.92
N TRP A 207 2.86 9.72 -7.58
CA TRP A 207 3.30 10.64 -8.62
C TRP A 207 3.10 12.09 -8.19
N GLY A 208 4.18 12.67 -7.69
CA GLY A 208 4.27 14.08 -7.36
C GLY A 208 5.11 14.37 -6.11
N PRO A 209 5.51 15.64 -5.93
CA PRO A 209 6.39 16.05 -4.83
C PRO A 209 5.67 16.15 -3.49
N GLY A 210 4.33 16.15 -3.53
CA GLY A 210 3.46 16.33 -2.39
C GLY A 210 3.82 15.40 -1.25
N TYR A 211 3.74 15.94 -0.03
CA TYR A 211 4.01 15.18 1.18
C TYR A 211 2.76 14.38 1.56
N PHE A 212 1.64 15.07 1.82
CA PHE A 212 0.39 14.44 2.27
C PHE A 212 -0.44 13.80 1.16
N ASN A 213 -0.42 14.34 -0.05
CA ASN A 213 -1.18 13.81 -1.18
C ASN A 213 -0.42 14.09 -2.49
N ALA A 214 -0.52 13.17 -3.44
CA ALA A 214 -0.16 13.40 -4.82
C ALA A 214 -1.43 13.58 -5.66
N LEU A 215 -1.38 14.52 -6.61
CA LEU A 215 -2.53 14.88 -7.43
C LEU A 215 -2.83 13.85 -8.52
N VAL A 216 -1.83 13.09 -8.96
CA VAL A 216 -1.98 12.15 -10.09
C VAL A 216 -2.15 10.72 -9.61
N MET A 217 -1.20 10.19 -8.82
CA MET A 217 -1.26 8.86 -8.22
C MET A 217 -0.84 8.96 -6.76
N SER A 218 -1.61 8.36 -5.86
CA SER A 218 -1.38 8.39 -4.41
C SER A 218 -1.77 7.07 -3.77
N ASN A 219 -1.57 6.97 -2.45
CA ASN A 219 -1.90 5.77 -1.68
C ASN A 219 -3.33 5.83 -1.10
N ASN A 220 -4.23 6.63 -1.69
CA ASN A 220 -5.63 6.72 -1.26
C ASN A 220 -6.47 5.47 -1.57
N ALA A 221 -5.97 4.57 -2.42
CA ALA A 221 -6.62 3.33 -2.78
C ALA A 221 -5.59 2.18 -2.79
N PRO A 222 -6.02 0.92 -2.73
CA PRO A 222 -5.12 -0.21 -2.94
C PRO A 222 -4.48 -0.13 -4.32
N GLY A 223 -3.23 -0.60 -4.41
CA GLY A 223 -2.59 -0.79 -5.69
C GLY A 223 -3.39 -1.74 -6.59
N PHE A 224 -3.28 -1.53 -7.89
CA PHE A 224 -4.01 -2.26 -8.92
C PHE A 224 -3.04 -2.97 -9.86
N LEU A 225 -3.51 -4.00 -10.56
CA LEU A 225 -2.66 -4.72 -11.51
C LEU A 225 -2.31 -3.82 -12.70
N HIS A 226 -1.02 -3.54 -12.85
CA HIS A 226 -0.50 -2.71 -13.94
C HIS A 226 0.84 -3.24 -14.47
N GLY A 227 1.03 -3.09 -15.77
CA GLY A 227 2.36 -3.10 -16.38
C GLY A 227 3.03 -1.75 -16.17
N THR A 228 4.35 -1.76 -15.99
CA THR A 228 5.13 -0.54 -15.78
C THR A 228 6.45 -0.60 -16.55
N LEU A 229 6.82 0.53 -17.14
CA LEU A 229 8.15 0.80 -17.66
C LEU A 229 8.67 2.06 -16.96
N ASN A 230 9.78 1.96 -16.23
CA ASN A 230 10.35 3.10 -15.49
C ASN A 230 11.86 3.19 -15.60
N THR A 231 12.38 4.40 -15.40
CA THR A 231 13.81 4.63 -15.19
C THR A 231 14.24 4.11 -13.83
N ILE A 232 15.35 3.36 -13.77
CA ILE A 232 15.99 2.93 -12.51
C ILE A 232 16.93 4.03 -12.02
N LYS A 233 17.64 4.65 -12.96
CA LYS A 233 18.50 5.81 -12.74
C LYS A 233 18.06 6.93 -13.66
N PRO A 234 18.01 8.18 -13.20
CA PRO A 234 17.71 9.32 -14.02
C PRO A 234 18.75 9.49 -15.13
N PHE A 235 18.27 9.95 -16.28
CA PHE A 235 19.13 10.32 -17.39
C PHE A 235 19.66 11.74 -17.16
N VAL A 236 20.97 11.86 -16.96
CA VAL A 236 21.66 13.14 -16.82
C VAL A 236 22.02 13.66 -18.22
N THR A 237 21.59 14.87 -18.53
CA THR A 237 21.86 15.57 -19.79
C THR A 237 22.40 16.98 -19.50
N GLY A 238 22.88 17.69 -20.52
CA GLY A 238 23.37 19.06 -20.36
C GLY A 238 22.30 20.08 -19.89
N ILE A 239 21.02 19.75 -20.00
CA ILE A 239 19.90 20.62 -19.60
C ILE A 239 19.23 20.18 -18.29
N GLY A 240 19.68 19.07 -17.69
CA GLY A 240 19.12 18.56 -16.44
C GLY A 240 18.99 17.05 -16.39
N THR A 241 18.26 16.61 -15.37
CA THR A 241 18.12 15.21 -14.98
C THR A 241 16.68 14.76 -15.17
N PHE A 242 16.48 13.67 -15.90
CA PHE A 242 15.15 13.19 -16.28
C PHE A 242 14.86 11.80 -15.74
N GLU A 243 13.68 11.64 -15.16
CA GLU A 243 13.12 10.36 -14.75
C GLU A 243 11.72 10.20 -15.34
N GLY A 244 11.29 8.96 -15.54
CA GLY A 244 10.00 8.70 -16.15
C GLY A 244 9.46 7.34 -15.78
N GLN A 245 8.13 7.25 -15.73
CA GLN A 245 7.40 6.00 -15.64
C GLN A 245 6.15 6.07 -16.51
N ILE A 246 5.93 4.98 -17.22
CA ILE A 246 4.71 4.72 -17.98
C ILE A 246 4.06 3.50 -17.33
N ILE A 247 2.74 3.57 -17.16
CA ILE A 247 1.93 2.46 -16.65
C ILE A 247 0.74 2.21 -17.56
N GLY A 248 0.31 0.95 -17.60
CA GLY A 248 -0.94 0.55 -18.22
C GLY A 248 -1.53 -0.61 -17.44
N GLY A 249 -2.79 -0.52 -17.03
CA GLY A 249 -3.37 -1.51 -16.13
C GLY A 249 -4.89 -1.51 -16.13
N SER A 250 -5.45 -2.42 -15.33
CA SER A 250 -6.88 -2.57 -15.17
C SER A 250 -7.27 -2.24 -13.73
N LEU A 251 -8.24 -1.33 -13.58
CA LEU A 251 -8.83 -1.00 -12.29
C LEU A 251 -9.97 -1.96 -11.98
N ARG A 252 -10.09 -2.33 -10.71
CA ARG A 252 -11.22 -3.11 -10.20
C ARG A 252 -11.99 -2.25 -9.22
N GLY A 253 -13.26 -2.00 -9.54
CA GLY A 253 -14.16 -1.31 -8.62
C GLY A 253 -14.48 -2.14 -7.38
N SER A 254 -15.04 -1.49 -6.37
CA SER A 254 -15.50 -2.04 -5.11
C SER A 254 -16.61 -3.08 -5.30
N GLY A 255 -17.36 -2.96 -6.40
CA GLY A 255 -18.54 -3.79 -6.68
C GLY A 255 -19.75 -3.42 -5.83
N ILE A 256 -19.68 -2.30 -5.10
CA ILE A 256 -20.75 -1.82 -4.23
C ILE A 256 -21.61 -0.85 -5.02
N LEU A 257 -22.92 -1.10 -5.01
CA LEU A 257 -23.89 -0.25 -5.67
C LEU A 257 -24.30 0.91 -4.76
N PRO A 258 -24.72 2.05 -5.34
CA PRO A 258 -25.33 3.12 -4.57
C PRO A 258 -26.51 2.63 -3.71
N PRO A 259 -26.70 3.19 -2.50
CA PRO A 259 -27.87 2.88 -1.67
C PRO A 259 -29.16 3.29 -2.39
N GLU A 260 -30.31 2.75 -1.96
CA GLU A 260 -31.64 3.14 -2.46
C GLU A 260 -31.83 3.08 -4.00
N ARG A 261 -31.13 2.17 -4.69
CA ARG A 261 -31.13 2.03 -6.17
C ARG A 261 -32.51 2.11 -6.82
N ASN A 262 -33.54 1.55 -6.20
CA ASN A 262 -34.90 1.52 -6.75
C ASN A 262 -35.50 2.93 -6.92
N ARG A 263 -35.02 3.91 -6.15
CA ARG A 263 -35.44 5.31 -6.22
C ARG A 263 -34.97 6.01 -7.48
N TYR A 264 -33.91 5.52 -8.13
CA TYR A 264 -33.45 6.09 -9.41
C TYR A 264 -34.46 5.85 -10.54
N ASN A 265 -35.12 4.69 -10.56
CA ASN A 265 -36.07 4.32 -11.61
C ASN A 265 -37.38 5.14 -11.54
N SER A 266 -37.69 5.77 -10.41
CA SER A 266 -38.85 6.65 -10.26
C SER A 266 -38.56 8.12 -10.60
N LEU A 267 -37.31 8.45 -10.93
CA LEU A 267 -36.84 9.82 -11.25
C LEU A 267 -36.69 10.05 -12.77
N GLY A 268 -37.16 9.11 -13.58
CA GLY A 268 -37.21 9.18 -15.05
C GLY A 268 -38.53 9.70 -15.56
#